data_AF-A0A381NN42-F1
#
_entry.id   AF-A0A381NN42-F1
#
_cell.length_a   1.000
_cell.length_b   1.000
_cell.length_c   1.000
_cell.angle_alpha   90.00
_cell.angle_beta   90.00
_cell.angle_gamma   90.00
#
_symmetry.space_group_name_H-M   'P 1'
#
loop_
_entity.id
_entity.type
_entity.pdbx_description
1 polymer ?
#
loop_
_entity_poly.entity_id
_entity_poly.type
_entity_poly.pdbx_seq_one_letter_code
_entity_poly.pdbx_strand_id
1 'polypeptide(L)' 'MKNAVDDIFKKMDAKPSDFLNTFEKTITTVSKKHKVPEKELMGYFEKEILAI' A
#
# COMPACT_ATOMS: atom_id res chain seq x y z
N MET A 1 -1.09 10.11 6.10
CA MET A 1 -1.14 8.64 5.98
C MET A 1 -2.44 8.12 5.35
N LYS A 2 -3.63 8.55 5.80
CA LYS A 2 -4.93 8.06 5.26
C LYS A 2 -5.06 8.12 3.73
N ASN A 3 -4.70 9.24 3.10
CA ASN A 3 -4.77 9.37 1.63
C ASN A 3 -3.82 8.42 0.88
N ALA A 4 -2.68 8.07 1.47
CA ALA A 4 -1.73 7.14 0.88
C ALA A 4 -2.27 5.71 0.94
N VAL A 5 -2.79 5.33 2.11
CA VAL A 5 -3.42 4.03 2.35
C VAL A 5 -4.64 3.84 1.44
N ASP A 6 -5.52 4.84 1.31
CA ASP A 6 -6.67 4.81 0.39
C ASP A 6 -6.25 4.60 -1.07
N ASP A 7 -5.18 5.24 -1.53
CA ASP A 7 -4.70 5.10 -2.93
C ASP A 7 -4.16 3.68 -3.19
N ILE A 8 -3.54 3.06 -2.18
CA ILE A 8 -3.06 1.68 -2.22
C ILE A 8 -4.25 0.71 -2.22
N PHE A 9 -5.21 0.89 -1.31
CA PHE A 9 -6.40 0.04 -1.23
C PHE A 9 -7.23 0.10 -2.50
N LYS A 10 -7.40 1.27 -3.14
CA LYS A 10 -8.11 1.36 -4.42
C LYS A 10 -7.44 0.53 -5.52
N LYS A 11 -6.11 0.47 -5.54
CA LYS A 11 -5.38 -0.37 -6.49
C LYS A 11 -5.51 -1.86 -6.15
N MET A 12 -5.51 -2.18 -4.86
CA MET A 12 -5.74 -3.55 -4.38
C MET A 12 -7.15 -4.03 -4.71
N ASP A 13 -8.18 -3.22 -4.46
CA ASP A 13 -9.59 -3.55 -4.70
C ASP A 13 -9.90 -3.66 -6.19
N ALA A 14 -9.30 -2.78 -7.02
CA ALA A 14 -9.48 -2.84 -8.46
C ALA A 14 -8.92 -4.13 -9.08
N LYS A 15 -7.72 -4.58 -8.64
CA LYS A 15 -7.07 -5.80 -9.12
C LYS A 15 -6.12 -6.38 -8.05
N PRO A 16 -6.61 -7.23 -7.14
CA PRO A 16 -5.81 -7.74 -6.03
C PRO A 16 -4.66 -8.65 -6.52
N SER A 17 -4.87 -9.39 -7.60
CA SER A 17 -3.86 -10.27 -8.21
C SER A 17 -2.67 -9.48 -8.77
N ASP A 18 -2.94 -8.36 -9.45
CA ASP A 18 -1.89 -7.48 -9.99
C ASP A 18 -1.20 -6.69 -8.85
N PHE A 19 -1.96 -6.38 -7.80
CA PHE A 19 -1.45 -5.67 -6.64
C PHE A 19 -0.38 -6.47 -5.89
N LEU A 20 -0.59 -7.76 -5.62
CA LEU A 20 0.42 -8.61 -4.97
C LEU A 20 1.74 -8.63 -5.77
N ASN A 21 1.66 -8.69 -7.10
CA ASN A 21 2.83 -8.67 -7.98
C ASN A 21 3.51 -7.30 -8.06
N THR A 22 2.82 -6.22 -7.70
CA THR A 22 3.29 -4.84 -7.82
C THR A 22 3.26 -4.07 -6.49
N PHE A 23 3.21 -4.80 -5.37
CA PHE A 23 2.99 -4.25 -4.04
C PHE A 23 4.07 -3.25 -3.65
N GLU A 24 5.34 -3.67 -3.69
CA GLU A 24 6.49 -2.79 -3.42
C GLU A 24 6.50 -1.55 -4.31
N LYS A 25 6.28 -1.72 -5.63
CA LYS A 25 6.23 -0.59 -6.57
C LYS A 25 5.14 0.40 -6.20
N THR A 26 3.98 -0.11 -5.78
CA THR A 26 2.84 0.72 -5.37
C THR A 26 3.16 1.47 -4.08
N ILE A 27 3.73 0.79 -3.08
CA ILE A 27 4.18 1.39 -1.82
C ILE A 27 5.19 2.51 -2.08
N THR A 28 6.23 2.27 -2.89
CA THR A 28 7.25 3.28 -3.21
C THR A 28 6.67 4.47 -3.97
N THR A 29 5.77 4.23 -4.91
CA THR A 29 5.12 5.30 -5.69
C THR A 29 4.27 6.18 -4.79
N VAL A 30 3.45 5.56 -3.93
CA VAL A 30 2.55 6.27 -3.02
C VAL A 30 3.33 6.97 -1.91
N SER A 31 4.37 6.33 -1.37
CA SER A 31 5.32 6.93 -0.42
C SER A 31 5.89 8.25 -0.94
N LYS A 32 6.41 8.24 -2.18
CA LYS A 32 6.96 9.45 -2.83
C LYS A 32 5.89 10.50 -3.09
N LYS A 33 4.71 10.09 -3.58
CA LYS A 33 3.59 10.99 -3.93
C LYS A 33 3.01 11.70 -2.70
N HIS A 34 2.87 10.99 -1.59
CA HIS A 34 2.26 11.51 -0.37
C HIS A 34 3.29 11.93 0.70
N LYS A 35 4.59 11.82 0.40
CA LYS A 35 5.71 12.08 1.33
C LYS A 35 5.54 11.31 2.65
N VAL A 36 5.13 10.04 2.56
CA VAL A 36 4.93 9.15 3.71
C VAL A 36 6.04 8.11 3.73
N PRO A 37 6.64 7.79 4.88
CA PRO A 37 7.66 6.74 4.97
C PRO A 37 7.13 5.38 4.48
N GLU A 38 7.90 4.68 3.65
CA GLU A 38 7.55 3.33 3.18
C GLU A 38 7.36 2.35 4.35
N LYS A 39 8.18 2.49 5.40
CA LYS A 39 8.06 1.71 6.64
C LYS A 39 6.70 1.83 7.32
N GLU A 40 6.10 3.02 7.32
CA GLU A 40 4.78 3.22 7.90
C GLU A 40 3.70 2.52 7.07
N LEU A 41 3.80 2.60 5.74
CA LEU A 41 2.87 1.93 4.84
C LEU A 41 3.02 0.40 4.95
N MET A 42 4.24 -0.13 4.85
CA MET A 42 4.54 -1.54 5.04
C MET A 42 4.01 -2.06 6.38
N GLY A 43 4.33 -1.39 7.50
CA GLY A 43 3.88 -1.82 8.82
C GLY A 43 2.37 -1.74 9.02
N TYR A 44 1.68 -0.83 8.32
CA TYR A 44 0.22 -0.78 8.31
C TYR A 44 -0.37 -1.97 7.54
N PHE A 45 0.13 -2.26 6.33
CA PHE A 45 -0.36 -3.38 5.53
C PHE A 45 0.04 -4.74 6.10
N GLU A 46 1.21 -4.87 6.72
CA GLU A 46 1.58 -6.07 7.48
C GLU A 46 0.56 -6.36 8.57
N LYS A 47 0.14 -5.35 9.34
CA LYS A 47 -0.88 -5.54 10.39
C LYS A 47 -2.26 -5.89 9.83
N GLU A 48 -2.69 -5.23 8.76
CA GLU A 48 -4.02 -5.47 8.18
C GLU A 48 -4.10 -6.77 7.38
N ILE A 49 -3.02 -7.19 6.72
CA ILE A 49 -3.00 -8.39 5.85
C ILE A 49 -2.48 -9.64 6.57
N LEU A 50 -1.50 -9.54 7.48
CA LEU A 50 -1.02 -10.70 8.27
C LEU A 50 -1.94 -11.03 9.46
N ALA A 51 -2.90 -10.18 9.79
CA ALA A 51 -3.90 -10.49 10.81
C ALA A 51 -5.00 -11.46 10.33
N ILE A 52 -4.88 -12.00 9.11
CA ILE A 52 -5.76 -13.02 8.53
C ILE A 52 -5.21 -14.43 8.79
#